data_AF-A0A4D4N569-F1
#
_entry.id   AF-A0A4D4N569-F1
#
_cell.length_a   1.000
_cell.length_b   1.000
_cell.length_c   1.000
_cell.angle_alpha   90.00
_cell.angle_beta   90.00
_cell.angle_gamma   90.00
#
_symmetry.space_group_name_H-M   'P 1'
#
loop_
_entity.id
_entity.type
_entity.pdbx_description
1 polymer ?
#
loop_
_entity_poly.entity_id
_entity_poly.type
_entity_poly.pdbx_seq_one_letter_code
_entity_poly.pdbx_strand_id
1 'polypeptide(L)'
;MIAAITGVTYWSGLGEAHATFWPGGPIWLTEALLFLALLTTVWFATDPSAFPGPKHVRGSRALPFLRSEPSDTESVSSPWELLRRDRTAAWVKGAFWVLPFKERGGPLDLFSLALFLILPITWLWQSNIDILEPEQNVGRVTLLLNTFAWLLYEVGGSAWGRFNVARIWLAATGRLPWRLGAFLQDAHGRGVLRQSGGRYRFRHLELLNRLAGKDFSQRKKHSLRIRRLAFVVHMVIWVGLVAWLLAAAENAIGPSGPYSSVAPACSLLRGEQLEPAITDPWARADGSGRCHWTEQAPFNRDGEVTLSVTVARPGNGVSAVMVADRQLNVVSTLELAGVGDRAVISPRENEPGSAGWSARVGARTGNVFVDLTYTEVARDGQRVKAVAAILVRQVLANAGLGESPGTALVAVPRPPLPGDAPYTRYRRGVARSIDGPVWRPGDRSQLNGIQSLPFVFRGPRMSCAMQWICGIGILGHPRPVYGIIVFDLRECTGGPCSRRTIDGYVRDPKNKHAAGAPWKWADASTKIADFSCSRKPSKEWPDQNDLHCVEMVRAFRIGGKDYLLGLRTAVAKQHADLMRKTVNDIYTQTGG
;
A
#
# COMPACT_ATOMS: atom_id res chain seq x y z
N MET A 1 15.78 44.55 0.23
CA MET A 1 14.78 44.05 -0.74
C MET A 1 14.25 42.67 -0.37
N ILE A 2 15.13 41.68 -0.14
CA ILE A 2 14.75 40.33 0.37
C ILE A 2 13.94 40.44 1.68
N ALA A 3 14.42 41.15 2.69
CA ALA A 3 13.68 41.37 3.95
C ALA A 3 12.34 42.12 3.80
N ALA A 4 12.16 42.91 2.73
CA ALA A 4 10.93 43.67 2.50
C ALA A 4 9.84 42.81 1.85
N ILE A 5 10.23 41.88 0.97
CA ILE A 5 9.30 40.92 0.34
C ILE A 5 8.86 39.86 1.36
N THR A 6 9.77 39.39 2.22
CA THR A 6 9.46 38.44 3.30
C THR A 6 8.57 39.05 4.39
N GLY A 7 8.69 40.37 4.63
CA GLY A 7 7.83 41.10 5.57
C GLY A 7 6.39 41.27 5.08
N VAL A 8 6.18 41.47 3.77
CA VAL A 8 4.84 41.65 3.18
C VAL A 8 4.03 40.35 3.18
N THR A 9 4.68 39.19 3.01
CA THR A 9 4.03 37.88 3.15
C THR A 9 3.66 37.51 4.59
N TYR A 10 4.33 38.10 5.58
CA TYR A 10 4.05 37.87 7.01
C TYR A 10 2.91 38.76 7.52
N TRP A 11 2.73 39.96 6.95
CA TRP A 11 1.71 40.93 7.39
C TRP A 11 0.31 40.72 6.77
N SER A 12 0.18 39.89 5.73
CA SER A 12 -1.07 39.66 5.00
C SER A 12 -1.96 38.53 5.57
N GLY A 13 -1.63 37.96 6.74
CA GLY A 13 -2.46 36.94 7.40
C GLY A 13 -2.47 35.55 6.73
N LEU A 14 -1.70 35.33 5.67
CA LEU A 14 -1.55 34.03 4.98
C LEU A 14 -0.72 32.99 5.78
N GLY A 15 -0.25 33.33 6.99
CA GLY A 15 0.58 32.48 7.83
C GLY A 15 -0.18 31.57 8.82
N GLU A 16 -1.51 31.71 8.96
CA GLU A 16 -2.28 30.94 9.96
C GLU A 16 -2.98 29.68 9.43
N ALA A 17 -2.93 29.41 8.12
CA ALA A 17 -3.54 28.20 7.56
C ALA A 17 -2.49 27.07 7.38
N HIS A 18 -2.50 26.14 8.34
CA HIS A 18 -1.94 24.78 8.26
C HIS A 18 -0.41 24.62 8.17
N ALA A 19 0.28 24.88 9.28
CA ALA A 19 1.64 24.41 9.52
C ALA A 19 1.66 23.12 10.36
N THR A 20 1.51 21.95 9.73
CA THR A 20 2.09 20.68 10.22
C THR A 20 2.45 19.78 9.03
N PHE A 21 3.45 20.19 8.24
CA PHE A 21 4.13 19.31 7.28
C PHE A 21 5.49 18.94 7.88
N TRP A 22 5.67 17.68 8.27
CA TRP A 22 6.96 17.13 8.72
C TRP A 22 7.76 16.67 7.50
N PRO A 23 9.11 16.85 7.43
CA PRO A 23 9.99 17.34 8.48
C PRO A 23 10.24 18.85 8.39
N GLY A 24 9.47 19.64 9.15
CA GLY A 24 9.98 20.75 9.97
C GLY A 24 10.56 21.98 9.27
N GLY A 25 10.48 22.10 7.94
CA GLY A 25 10.86 23.31 7.22
C GLY A 25 9.61 24.14 6.93
N PRO A 26 9.54 25.42 7.35
CA PRO A 26 8.49 26.30 6.83
C PRO A 26 8.64 26.43 5.30
N ILE A 27 7.53 26.57 4.56
CA ILE A 27 7.50 26.61 3.08
C ILE A 27 8.50 27.62 2.49
N TRP A 28 8.80 28.70 3.23
CA TRP A 28 9.83 29.66 2.83
C TRP A 28 11.24 29.08 2.77
N LEU A 29 11.54 27.99 3.47
CA LEU A 29 12.85 27.34 3.51
C LEU A 29 13.09 26.53 2.22
N THR A 30 12.06 25.84 1.71
CA THR A 30 12.08 25.20 0.39
C THR A 30 12.18 26.22 -0.74
N GLU A 31 11.40 27.30 -0.67
CA GLU A 31 11.46 28.41 -1.62
C GLU A 31 12.82 29.12 -1.58
N ALA A 32 13.38 29.34 -0.39
CA ALA A 32 14.70 29.95 -0.22
C ALA A 32 15.82 29.06 -0.78
N LEU A 33 15.76 27.74 -0.59
CA LEU A 33 16.72 26.79 -1.14
C LEU A 33 16.66 26.71 -2.67
N LEU A 34 15.45 26.69 -3.25
CA LEU A 34 15.24 26.74 -4.70
C LEU A 34 15.72 28.07 -5.29
N PHE A 35 15.45 29.19 -4.60
CA PHE A 35 15.90 30.52 -5.02
C PHE A 35 17.43 30.66 -4.92
N LEU A 36 18.05 30.10 -3.88
CA LEU A 36 19.52 30.02 -3.75
C LEU A 36 20.13 29.16 -4.86
N ALA A 37 19.55 28.00 -5.15
CA ALA A 37 19.98 27.14 -6.24
C ALA A 37 19.90 27.88 -7.58
N LEU A 38 18.78 28.54 -7.87
CA LEU A 38 18.59 29.37 -9.06
C LEU A 38 19.62 30.51 -9.15
N LEU A 39 19.84 31.26 -8.07
CA LEU A 39 20.83 32.35 -8.04
C LEU A 39 22.24 31.84 -8.32
N THR A 40 22.60 30.65 -7.81
CA THR A 40 23.91 30.04 -8.12
C THR A 40 24.01 29.60 -9.58
N THR A 41 22.94 29.03 -10.15
CA THR A 41 22.88 28.62 -11.56
C THR A 41 22.96 29.81 -12.52
N VAL A 42 22.27 30.92 -12.22
CA VAL A 42 22.38 32.19 -12.95
C VAL A 42 23.80 32.75 -12.84
N TRP A 43 24.43 32.68 -11.66
CA TRP A 43 25.82 33.12 -11.48
C TRP A 43 26.80 32.30 -12.34
N PHE A 44 26.65 30.98 -12.41
CA PHE A 44 27.45 30.12 -13.29
C PHE A 44 27.21 30.35 -14.78
N ALA A 45 25.96 30.55 -15.20
CA ALA A 45 25.62 30.87 -16.59
C ALA A 45 26.19 32.23 -17.04
N THR A 46 26.38 33.16 -16.10
CA THR A 46 26.95 34.48 -16.39
C THR A 46 28.50 34.50 -16.51
N ASP A 47 29.23 33.41 -16.17
CA ASP A 47 30.70 33.34 -16.30
C ASP A 47 31.12 32.73 -17.68
N PRO A 48 31.66 33.53 -18.62
CA PRO A 48 32.05 33.06 -19.96
C PRO A 48 33.14 31.98 -19.99
N SER A 49 33.80 31.71 -18.87
CA SER A 49 34.94 30.79 -18.82
C SER A 49 34.63 29.43 -18.17
N ALA A 50 33.35 29.13 -17.94
CA ALA A 50 32.89 27.85 -17.39
C ALA A 50 32.82 26.72 -18.44
N PHE A 51 32.74 27.05 -19.73
CA PHE A 51 32.70 26.06 -20.82
C PHE A 51 33.64 26.45 -21.97
N PRO A 52 34.66 25.64 -22.30
CA PRO A 52 35.37 25.80 -23.56
C PRO A 52 34.42 25.39 -24.69
N GLY A 53 33.96 26.35 -25.50
CA GLY A 53 33.12 26.07 -26.67
C GLY A 53 33.82 25.15 -27.68
N PRO A 54 33.09 24.31 -28.42
CA PRO A 54 33.69 23.41 -29.41
C PRO A 54 34.32 24.20 -30.57
N LYS A 55 35.45 23.70 -31.08
CA LYS A 55 36.14 24.29 -32.24
C LYS A 55 35.44 23.88 -33.54
N HIS A 56 35.06 24.90 -34.32
CA HIS A 56 34.72 24.94 -35.75
C HIS A 56 34.13 23.69 -36.42
N VAL A 57 32.87 23.81 -36.87
CA VAL A 57 32.36 23.08 -38.04
C VAL A 57 31.89 24.10 -39.07
N ARG A 58 32.41 24.00 -40.29
CA ARG A 58 32.16 24.94 -41.40
C ARG A 58 31.08 24.36 -42.31
N GLY A 59 29.97 25.07 -42.44
CA GLY A 59 29.00 24.85 -43.52
C GLY A 59 27.59 24.50 -43.07
N SER A 60 26.72 25.50 -42.96
CA SER A 60 25.27 25.33 -43.12
C SER A 60 24.57 26.69 -43.35
N ARG A 61 23.59 26.69 -44.25
CA ARG A 61 22.69 27.82 -44.54
C ARG A 61 21.51 27.76 -43.58
N ALA A 62 21.54 28.55 -42.51
CA ALA A 62 20.40 28.81 -41.64
C ALA A 62 20.00 30.30 -41.74
N LEU A 63 18.72 30.59 -41.51
CA LEU A 63 18.12 31.93 -41.60
C LEU A 63 18.91 32.96 -40.76
N PRO A 64 19.25 34.14 -41.33
CA PRO A 64 20.31 35.02 -40.81
C PRO A 64 20.03 35.67 -39.45
N PHE A 65 18.80 35.63 -38.94
CA PHE A 65 18.38 36.30 -37.70
C PHE A 65 18.51 35.45 -36.42
N LEU A 66 18.94 34.18 -36.51
CA LEU A 66 18.96 33.23 -35.37
C LEU A 66 20.37 32.83 -34.86
N ARG A 67 21.45 33.42 -35.38
CA ARG A 67 22.81 33.20 -34.83
C ARG A 67 23.03 34.05 -33.57
N SER A 68 23.18 33.40 -32.42
CA SER A 68 23.54 34.06 -31.15
C SER A 68 25.04 34.20 -30.92
N GLU A 69 25.85 33.95 -31.93
CA GLU A 69 27.27 34.31 -31.92
C GLU A 69 27.59 34.96 -33.26
N PRO A 70 28.14 36.18 -33.27
CA PRO A 70 28.80 36.70 -34.45
C PRO A 70 30.11 35.95 -34.51
N SER A 71 30.13 34.81 -35.22
CA SER A 71 31.37 34.08 -35.52
C SER A 71 32.40 34.97 -36.22
N ASP A 72 31.97 36.10 -36.79
CA ASP A 72 32.81 37.17 -37.32
C ASP A 72 32.49 38.52 -36.67
N THR A 73 33.20 38.86 -35.59
CA THR A 73 33.20 40.24 -35.07
C THR A 73 33.74 41.26 -36.07
N GLU A 74 34.40 40.79 -37.14
CA GLU A 74 34.95 41.60 -38.22
C GLU A 74 33.90 41.97 -39.29
N SER A 75 32.80 41.22 -39.39
CA SER A 75 31.74 41.42 -40.40
C SER A 75 30.73 42.52 -40.04
N VAL A 76 30.78 43.07 -38.82
CA VAL A 76 29.75 43.97 -38.30
C VAL A 76 30.26 45.39 -38.15
N SER A 77 29.44 46.35 -38.59
CA SER A 77 29.78 47.77 -38.70
C SER A 77 29.85 48.52 -37.36
N SER A 78 29.25 47.98 -36.28
CA SER A 78 29.30 48.59 -34.95
C SER A 78 29.19 47.60 -33.78
N PRO A 79 29.82 47.88 -32.62
CA PRO A 79 29.65 47.09 -31.40
C PRO A 79 28.20 47.02 -30.89
N TRP A 80 27.41 48.08 -31.13
CA TRP A 80 26.02 48.16 -30.69
C TRP A 80 25.10 47.26 -31.52
N GLU A 81 25.44 47.03 -32.79
CA GLU A 81 24.73 46.10 -33.65
C GLU A 81 24.91 44.65 -33.17
N LEU A 82 26.09 44.29 -32.64
CA LEU A 82 26.32 42.99 -32.02
C LEU A 82 25.43 42.76 -30.78
N LEU A 83 25.39 43.73 -29.87
CA LEU A 83 24.55 43.66 -28.67
C LEU A 83 23.06 43.67 -29.02
N ARG A 84 22.65 44.35 -30.09
CA ARG A 84 21.26 44.35 -30.55
C ARG A 84 20.87 42.99 -31.13
N ARG A 85 21.73 42.36 -31.94
CA ARG A 85 21.49 41.02 -32.49
C ARG A 85 21.48 39.94 -31.40
N ASP A 86 22.39 40.01 -30.44
CA ASP A 86 22.42 39.10 -29.29
C ASP A 86 21.19 39.27 -28.39
N ARG A 87 20.73 40.51 -28.18
CA ARG A 87 19.46 40.79 -27.48
C ARG A 87 18.28 40.14 -28.20
N THR A 88 18.15 40.34 -29.51
CA THR A 88 17.04 39.73 -30.28
C THR A 88 17.12 38.21 -30.24
N ALA A 89 18.32 37.63 -30.31
CA ALA A 89 18.51 36.19 -30.18
C ALA A 89 18.15 35.68 -28.78
N ALA A 90 18.51 36.38 -27.70
CA ALA A 90 18.15 36.03 -26.33
C ALA A 90 16.63 36.06 -26.11
N TRP A 91 15.94 37.09 -26.62
CA TRP A 91 14.48 37.17 -26.53
C TRP A 91 13.76 36.14 -27.39
N VAL A 92 14.26 35.84 -28.60
CA VAL A 92 13.65 34.84 -29.48
C VAL A 92 13.87 33.42 -28.92
N LYS A 93 15.04 33.13 -28.34
CA LYS A 93 15.29 31.87 -27.61
C LYS A 93 14.44 31.76 -26.34
N GLY A 94 14.27 32.87 -25.63
CA GLY A 94 13.36 32.99 -24.49
C GLY A 94 11.90 32.76 -24.89
N ALA A 95 11.43 33.31 -26.00
CA ALA A 95 10.02 33.26 -26.38
C ALA A 95 9.60 31.97 -27.12
N PHE A 96 10.51 31.37 -27.91
CA PHE A 96 10.20 30.21 -28.77
C PHE A 96 10.87 28.92 -28.27
N TRP A 97 10.20 28.32 -27.29
CA TRP A 97 10.53 27.12 -26.51
C TRP A 97 10.83 25.80 -27.28
N VAL A 98 10.59 25.69 -28.60
CA VAL A 98 10.38 24.36 -29.24
C VAL A 98 11.49 23.85 -30.19
N LEU A 99 12.46 24.65 -30.63
CA LEU A 99 13.40 24.16 -31.66
C LEU A 99 14.73 23.69 -31.06
N PRO A 100 15.10 22.40 -31.20
CA PRO A 100 16.37 21.88 -30.71
C PRO A 100 17.49 22.46 -31.58
N PHE A 101 18.16 23.51 -31.10
CA PHE A 101 19.30 24.08 -31.80
C PHE A 101 20.56 23.25 -31.50
N LYS A 102 21.02 22.55 -32.53
CA LYS A 102 22.09 21.54 -32.52
C LYS A 102 23.51 22.08 -32.21
N GLU A 103 23.69 23.37 -31.91
CA GLU A 103 25.04 23.96 -31.78
C GLU A 103 25.45 24.35 -30.34
N ARG A 104 24.57 24.18 -29.35
CA ARG A 104 24.93 24.23 -27.91
C ARG A 104 24.28 23.10 -27.08
N GLY A 105 23.98 21.95 -27.68
CA GLY A 105 23.40 20.81 -26.98
C GLY A 105 24.38 20.07 -26.06
N GLY A 106 24.93 20.75 -25.05
CA GLY A 106 25.57 20.07 -23.93
C GLY A 106 24.53 19.37 -23.05
N PRO A 107 24.91 18.32 -22.30
CA PRO A 107 23.98 17.58 -21.44
C PRO A 107 23.25 18.47 -20.43
N LEU A 108 23.83 19.62 -20.05
CA LEU A 108 23.23 20.58 -19.11
C LEU A 108 22.02 21.35 -19.65
N ASP A 109 21.94 21.62 -20.96
CA ASP A 109 20.78 22.33 -21.54
C ASP A 109 19.57 21.39 -21.61
N LEU A 110 19.78 20.11 -21.94
CA LEU A 110 18.74 19.08 -21.85
C LEU A 110 18.35 18.78 -20.40
N PHE A 111 19.30 18.81 -19.46
CA PHE A 111 19.04 18.62 -18.03
C PHE A 111 18.22 19.77 -17.42
N SER A 112 18.54 21.01 -17.80
CA SER A 112 17.82 22.21 -17.35
C SER A 112 16.40 22.24 -17.92
N LEU A 113 16.23 21.83 -19.18
CA LEU A 113 14.92 21.63 -19.82
C LEU A 113 14.11 20.54 -19.10
N ALA A 114 14.74 19.41 -18.79
CA ALA A 114 14.11 18.31 -18.06
C ALA A 114 13.68 18.73 -16.65
N LEU A 115 14.51 19.48 -15.91
CA LEU A 115 14.15 19.99 -14.57
C LEU A 115 13.00 21.01 -14.61
N PHE A 116 12.97 21.90 -15.60
CA PHE A 116 11.91 22.90 -15.75
C PHE A 116 10.55 22.30 -16.10
N LEU A 117 10.53 21.19 -16.85
CA LEU A 117 9.30 20.50 -17.23
C LEU A 117 8.88 19.44 -16.20
N ILE A 118 9.82 18.62 -15.73
CA ILE A 118 9.52 17.47 -14.87
C ILE A 118 9.17 17.91 -13.46
N LEU A 119 9.90 18.86 -12.84
CA LEU A 119 9.65 19.23 -11.44
C LEU A 119 8.25 19.82 -11.20
N PRO A 120 7.74 20.77 -12.02
CA PRO A 120 6.39 21.29 -11.85
C PRO A 120 5.34 20.23 -12.17
N ILE A 121 5.56 19.40 -13.20
CA ILE A 121 4.63 18.32 -13.57
C ILE A 121 4.56 17.27 -12.45
N THR A 122 5.69 16.86 -11.87
CA THR A 122 5.72 15.91 -10.75
C THR A 122 5.13 16.50 -9.49
N TRP A 123 5.34 17.80 -9.23
CA TRP A 123 4.76 18.49 -8.08
C TRP A 123 3.23 18.62 -8.22
N LEU A 124 2.74 18.98 -9.41
CA LEU A 124 1.31 19.02 -9.73
C LEU A 124 0.66 17.62 -9.62
N TRP A 125 1.35 16.58 -10.09
CA TRP A 125 0.88 15.19 -10.03
C TRP A 125 0.83 14.65 -8.58
N GLN A 126 1.76 15.08 -7.72
CA GLN A 126 1.86 14.64 -6.32
C GLN A 126 0.96 15.42 -5.36
N SER A 127 0.66 16.68 -5.65
CA SER A 127 -0.07 17.58 -4.74
C SER A 127 -1.60 17.54 -4.90
N ASN A 128 -2.11 16.90 -5.96
CA ASN A 128 -3.55 16.87 -6.28
C ASN A 128 -4.17 18.28 -6.36
N ILE A 129 -3.35 19.28 -6.71
CA ILE A 129 -3.74 20.69 -6.86
C ILE A 129 -4.26 20.88 -8.29
N ASP A 130 -5.52 21.27 -8.42
CA ASP A 130 -6.15 21.51 -9.71
C ASP A 130 -5.88 22.96 -10.18
N ILE A 131 -5.14 23.14 -11.28
CA ILE A 131 -4.68 24.46 -11.77
C ILE A 131 -5.86 25.31 -12.28
N LEU A 132 -7.01 24.66 -12.52
CA LEU A 132 -8.24 25.25 -13.04
C LEU A 132 -9.20 25.70 -11.94
N GLU A 133 -9.04 25.24 -10.69
CA GLU A 133 -9.87 25.72 -9.58
C GLU A 133 -9.47 27.16 -9.19
N PRO A 134 -10.43 28.12 -9.20
CA PRO A 134 -10.13 29.54 -9.03
C PRO A 134 -9.68 29.93 -7.62
N GLU A 135 -9.87 29.07 -6.61
CA GLU A 135 -9.51 29.39 -5.22
C GLU A 135 -8.03 29.07 -4.87
N GLN A 136 -7.34 28.23 -5.65
CA GLN A 136 -5.95 27.83 -5.36
C GLN A 136 -4.92 28.64 -6.17
N ASN A 137 -4.64 29.87 -5.73
CA ASN A 137 -3.67 30.77 -6.36
C ASN A 137 -2.21 30.27 -6.38
N VAL A 138 -1.90 29.22 -5.62
CA VAL A 138 -0.53 28.69 -5.43
C VAL A 138 0.04 28.16 -6.74
N GLY A 139 -0.72 27.36 -7.51
CA GLY A 139 -0.24 26.80 -8.79
C GLY A 139 0.09 27.87 -9.83
N ARG A 140 -0.69 28.97 -9.87
CA ARG A 140 -0.47 30.11 -10.79
C ARG A 140 0.77 30.91 -10.42
N VAL A 141 0.97 31.18 -9.12
CA VAL A 141 2.15 31.90 -8.63
C VAL A 141 3.43 31.11 -8.89
N THR A 142 3.42 29.79 -8.66
CA THR A 142 4.57 28.92 -8.94
C THR A 142 4.94 28.91 -10.42
N LEU A 143 3.96 28.85 -11.32
CA LEU A 143 4.19 28.92 -12.77
C LEU A 143 4.81 30.26 -13.19
N LEU A 144 4.32 31.37 -12.63
CA LEU A 144 4.84 32.71 -12.89
C LEU A 144 6.28 32.89 -12.37
N LEU A 145 6.59 32.39 -11.18
CA LEU A 145 7.94 32.46 -10.62
C LEU A 145 8.92 31.61 -11.41
N ASN A 146 8.52 30.40 -11.84
CA ASN A 146 9.37 29.52 -12.63
C ASN A 146 9.66 30.12 -14.02
N THR A 147 8.63 30.63 -14.71
CA THR A 147 8.80 31.32 -15.99
C THR A 147 9.70 32.56 -15.88
N PHE A 148 9.56 33.34 -14.81
CA PHE A 148 10.42 34.49 -14.54
C PHE A 148 11.88 34.09 -14.27
N ALA A 149 12.10 33.06 -13.47
CA ALA A 149 13.42 32.49 -13.17
C ALA A 149 14.16 32.05 -14.44
N TRP A 150 13.46 31.39 -15.35
CA TRP A 150 14.03 30.91 -16.61
C TRP A 150 14.39 32.06 -17.56
N LEU A 151 13.55 33.09 -17.66
CA LEU A 151 13.87 34.30 -18.42
C LEU A 151 15.15 34.99 -17.89
N LEU A 152 15.33 35.03 -16.57
CA LEU A 152 16.54 35.58 -15.96
C LEU A 152 17.80 34.75 -16.27
N TYR A 153 17.68 33.42 -16.33
CA TYR A 153 18.79 32.53 -16.71
C TYR A 153 19.25 32.77 -18.15
N GLU A 154 18.31 32.81 -19.11
CA GLU A 154 18.60 33.06 -20.53
C GLU A 154 19.22 34.45 -20.74
N VAL A 155 18.67 35.47 -20.09
CA VAL A 155 19.23 36.82 -20.13
C VAL A 155 20.64 36.83 -19.50
N GLY A 156 20.85 36.13 -18.39
CA GLY A 156 22.15 35.99 -17.73
C GLY A 156 23.21 35.28 -18.57
N GLY A 157 22.84 34.28 -19.36
CA GLY A 157 23.74 33.59 -20.29
C GLY A 157 24.14 34.41 -21.52
N SER A 158 23.29 35.36 -21.93
CA SER A 158 23.54 36.21 -23.11
C SER A 158 24.73 37.17 -22.92
N ALA A 159 25.39 37.55 -24.02
CA ALA A 159 26.45 38.56 -23.96
C ALA A 159 25.88 39.96 -23.65
N TRP A 160 24.66 40.23 -24.13
CA TRP A 160 23.90 41.45 -23.88
C TRP A 160 23.53 41.61 -22.41
N GLY A 161 22.97 40.58 -21.76
CA GLY A 161 22.58 40.64 -20.36
C GLY A 161 23.79 40.85 -19.45
N ARG A 162 24.87 40.09 -19.66
CA ARG A 162 26.13 40.27 -18.93
C ARG A 162 26.73 41.66 -19.09
N PHE A 163 26.74 42.19 -20.31
CA PHE A 163 27.21 43.55 -20.57
C PHE A 163 26.39 44.60 -19.81
N ASN A 164 25.06 44.46 -19.78
CA ASN A 164 24.20 45.40 -19.04
C ASN A 164 24.38 45.30 -17.53
N VAL A 165 24.47 44.09 -16.97
CA VAL A 165 24.73 43.88 -15.55
C VAL A 165 26.07 44.50 -15.16
N ALA A 166 27.14 44.23 -15.93
CA ALA A 166 28.45 44.82 -15.70
C ALA A 166 28.44 46.35 -15.82
N ARG A 167 27.72 46.90 -16.81
CA ARG A 167 27.58 48.36 -16.99
C ARG A 167 26.86 49.01 -15.82
N ILE A 168 25.72 48.46 -15.40
CA ILE A 168 24.93 48.99 -14.28
C ILE A 168 25.75 48.91 -13.00
N TRP A 169 26.40 47.78 -12.74
CA TRP A 169 27.25 47.60 -11.57
C TRP A 169 28.43 48.58 -11.53
N LEU A 170 29.16 48.71 -12.64
CA LEU A 170 30.32 49.59 -12.70
C LEU A 170 29.93 51.08 -12.70
N ALA A 171 28.76 51.43 -13.25
CA ALA A 171 28.23 52.78 -13.17
C ALA A 171 27.71 53.12 -11.76
N ALA A 172 27.03 52.19 -11.11
CA ALA A 172 26.58 52.33 -9.73
C ALA A 172 27.75 52.44 -8.74
N THR A 173 28.88 51.77 -9.03
CA THR A 173 30.11 51.87 -8.22
C THR A 173 31.02 53.04 -8.61
N GLY A 174 30.55 53.95 -9.49
CA GLY A 174 31.27 55.17 -9.88
C GLY A 174 32.50 54.95 -10.77
N ARG A 175 32.72 53.72 -11.24
CA ARG A 175 33.91 53.33 -12.03
C ARG A 175 33.70 53.48 -13.53
N LEU A 176 32.44 53.58 -13.97
CA LEU A 176 32.07 53.83 -15.36
C LEU A 176 31.01 54.94 -15.45
N PRO A 177 30.95 55.69 -16.57
CA PRO A 177 29.85 56.60 -16.81
C PRO A 177 28.56 55.82 -17.13
N TRP A 178 27.42 56.26 -16.58
CA TRP A 178 26.08 55.71 -16.89
C TRP A 178 25.77 55.74 -18.40
N ARG A 179 26.23 56.79 -19.09
CA ARG A 179 26.16 56.93 -20.55
C ARG A 179 27.39 56.36 -21.26
N LEU A 180 27.84 55.16 -20.87
CA LEU A 180 29.02 54.48 -21.43
C LEU A 180 29.04 54.47 -22.95
N GLY A 181 27.88 54.27 -23.59
CA GLY A 181 27.81 54.22 -25.05
C GLY A 181 28.19 55.55 -25.71
N ALA A 182 27.69 56.67 -25.18
CA ALA A 182 28.01 58.01 -25.68
C ALA A 182 29.48 58.36 -25.40
N PHE A 183 30.00 57.98 -24.22
CA PHE A 183 31.41 58.18 -23.88
C PHE A 183 32.36 57.45 -24.84
N LEU A 184 32.06 56.19 -25.19
CA LEU A 184 32.88 55.42 -26.14
C LEU A 184 32.78 55.97 -27.57
N GLN A 185 31.62 56.49 -27.96
CA GLN A 185 31.43 57.15 -29.26
C GLN A 185 32.20 58.47 -29.35
N ASP A 186 32.16 59.30 -28.30
CA ASP A 186 32.90 60.56 -28.24
C ASP A 186 34.42 60.31 -28.22
N ALA A 187 34.89 59.32 -27.44
CA ALA A 187 36.29 58.91 -27.42
C ALA A 187 36.78 58.33 -28.77
N HIS A 188 35.88 57.70 -29.53
CA HIS A 188 36.16 57.27 -30.90
C HIS A 188 36.22 58.47 -31.86
N GLY A 189 35.26 59.40 -31.79
CA GLY A 189 35.24 60.63 -32.60
C GLY A 189 36.46 61.53 -32.36
N ARG A 190 37.01 61.52 -31.14
CA ARG A 190 38.25 62.22 -30.76
C ARG A 190 39.53 61.43 -31.07
N GLY A 191 39.42 60.23 -31.65
CA GLY A 191 40.57 59.44 -32.13
C GLY A 191 41.35 58.65 -31.07
N VAL A 192 40.90 58.64 -29.81
CA VAL A 192 41.52 57.88 -28.70
C VAL A 192 41.30 56.37 -28.89
N LEU A 193 40.09 56.02 -29.32
CA LEU A 193 39.71 54.65 -29.65
C LEU A 193 39.62 54.49 -31.17
N ARG A 194 40.18 53.40 -31.70
CA ARG A 194 39.93 52.93 -33.05
C ARG A 194 38.88 51.82 -32.99
N GLN A 195 37.92 51.88 -33.90
CA GLN A 195 36.97 50.80 -34.10
C GLN A 195 37.55 49.78 -35.09
N SER A 196 37.54 48.49 -34.72
CA SER A 196 37.87 47.37 -35.61
C SER A 196 36.74 46.36 -35.56
N GLY A 197 35.86 46.38 -36.57
CA GLY A 197 34.60 45.63 -36.57
C GLY A 197 33.72 46.00 -35.37
N GLY A 198 33.23 44.99 -34.65
CA GLY A 198 32.37 45.14 -33.48
C GLY A 198 33.07 45.38 -32.14
N ARG A 199 34.33 45.85 -32.11
CA ARG A 199 35.07 46.16 -30.86
C ARG A 199 35.75 47.53 -30.92
N TYR A 200 35.77 48.24 -29.79
CA TYR A 200 36.65 49.40 -29.59
C TYR A 200 38.02 48.94 -29.08
N ARG A 201 39.09 49.42 -29.71
CA ARG A 201 40.48 49.20 -29.26
C ARG A 201 41.17 50.55 -29.08
N PHE A 202 42.06 50.64 -28.10
CA PHE A 202 42.93 51.80 -28.00
C PHE A 202 43.87 51.85 -29.20
N ARG A 203 44.07 53.05 -29.75
CA ARG A 203 44.96 53.24 -30.89
C ARG A 203 46.43 52.94 -30.54
N HIS A 204 46.80 53.15 -29.28
CA HIS A 204 48.15 52.91 -28.76
C HIS A 204 48.10 51.90 -27.60
N LEU A 205 48.80 50.77 -27.75
CA LEU A 205 48.89 49.72 -26.73
C LEU A 205 49.66 50.18 -25.49
N GLU A 206 50.60 51.12 -25.66
CA GLU A 206 51.34 51.72 -24.53
C GLU A 206 50.44 52.55 -23.61
N LEU A 207 49.45 53.25 -24.17
CA LEU A 207 48.46 53.99 -23.40
C LEU A 207 47.60 53.03 -22.56
N LEU A 208 47.18 51.90 -23.14
CA LEU A 208 46.47 50.85 -22.41
C LEU A 208 47.33 50.27 -21.28
N ASN A 209 48.59 49.96 -21.55
CA ASN A 209 49.50 49.38 -20.55
C ASN A 209 49.80 50.35 -19.40
N ARG A 210 49.88 51.66 -19.68
CA ARG A 210 50.08 52.69 -18.66
C ARG A 210 48.84 52.92 -17.80
N LEU A 211 47.63 52.75 -18.37
CA LEU A 211 46.36 52.86 -17.64
C LEU A 211 45.99 51.58 -16.87
N ALA A 212 46.42 50.40 -17.33
CA ALA A 212 45.96 49.11 -16.78
C ALA A 212 46.72 48.64 -15.52
N GLY A 213 47.96 49.11 -15.28
CA GLY A 213 48.79 48.68 -14.15
C GLY A 213 49.20 47.19 -14.16
N LYS A 214 50.28 46.82 -13.46
CA LYS A 214 50.88 45.46 -13.49
C LYS A 214 50.06 44.33 -12.81
N ASP A 215 48.89 44.60 -12.23
CA ASP A 215 48.15 43.66 -11.37
C ASP A 215 47.27 42.63 -12.10
N PHE A 216 47.21 42.67 -13.43
CA PHE A 216 46.25 41.86 -14.20
C PHE A 216 46.56 40.35 -14.24
N SER A 217 47.83 39.95 -14.02
CA SER A 217 48.28 38.56 -14.20
C SER A 217 48.12 37.68 -12.95
N GLN A 218 48.21 38.23 -11.74
CA GLN A 218 48.07 37.46 -10.49
C GLN A 218 46.61 37.08 -10.16
N ARG A 219 45.62 37.90 -10.55
CA ARG A 219 44.18 37.61 -10.34
C ARG A 219 43.69 36.31 -11.01
N LYS A 220 44.38 35.85 -12.07
CA LYS A 220 43.99 34.66 -12.84
C LYS A 220 44.19 33.33 -12.10
N LYS A 221 45.13 33.23 -11.14
CA LYS A 221 45.40 31.96 -10.41
C LYS A 221 44.52 31.77 -9.18
N HIS A 222 44.14 32.85 -8.49
CA HIS A 222 43.29 32.78 -7.29
C HIS A 222 41.84 32.39 -7.63
N SER A 223 41.36 32.74 -8.82
CA SER A 223 40.00 32.38 -9.28
C SER A 223 39.82 30.86 -9.48
N LEU A 224 40.86 30.11 -9.86
CA LEU A 224 40.76 28.67 -10.13
C LEU A 224 40.55 27.81 -8.87
N ARG A 225 41.13 28.20 -7.72
CA ARG A 225 40.91 27.49 -6.44
C ARG A 225 39.51 27.76 -5.88
N ILE A 226 39.06 29.01 -5.92
CA ILE A 226 37.69 29.40 -5.54
C ILE A 226 36.66 28.69 -6.42
N ARG A 227 36.95 28.52 -7.72
CA ARG A 227 36.11 27.80 -8.69
C ARG A 227 35.92 26.32 -8.38
N ARG A 228 36.97 25.60 -7.97
CA ARG A 228 36.84 24.17 -7.60
C ARG A 228 36.03 23.99 -6.32
N LEU A 229 36.22 24.86 -5.33
CA LEU A 229 35.46 24.80 -4.08
C LEU A 229 33.97 25.11 -4.31
N ALA A 230 33.65 26.12 -5.13
CA ALA A 230 32.28 26.46 -5.48
C ALA A 230 31.55 25.33 -6.23
N PHE A 231 32.24 24.61 -7.13
CA PHE A 231 31.67 23.47 -7.85
C PHE A 231 31.31 22.32 -6.90
N VAL A 232 32.19 21.99 -5.95
CA VAL A 232 31.93 20.93 -4.96
C VAL A 232 30.77 21.30 -4.06
N VAL A 233 30.72 22.55 -3.56
CA VAL A 233 29.60 23.03 -2.72
C VAL A 233 28.27 22.99 -3.47
N HIS A 234 28.25 23.39 -4.74
CA HIS A 234 27.04 23.34 -5.58
C HIS A 234 26.55 21.89 -5.76
N MET A 235 27.46 20.95 -6.07
CA MET A 235 27.11 19.54 -6.25
C MET A 235 26.56 18.92 -4.95
N VAL A 236 27.15 19.25 -3.79
CA VAL A 236 26.67 18.77 -2.48
C VAL A 236 25.27 19.32 -2.15
N ILE A 237 25.02 20.60 -2.40
CA ILE A 237 23.68 21.20 -2.17
C ILE A 237 22.63 20.52 -3.06
N TRP A 238 22.96 20.25 -4.32
CA TRP A 238 22.03 19.59 -5.25
C TRP A 238 21.75 18.14 -4.90
N VAL A 239 22.78 17.37 -4.54
CA VAL A 239 22.59 15.98 -4.08
C VAL A 239 21.74 15.97 -2.80
N GLY A 240 21.98 16.90 -1.88
CA GLY A 240 21.17 17.07 -0.67
C GLY A 240 19.70 17.41 -0.98
N LEU A 241 19.46 18.31 -1.94
CA LEU A 241 18.10 18.70 -2.33
C LEU A 241 17.35 17.54 -3.01
N VAL A 242 17.99 16.79 -3.91
CA VAL A 242 17.38 15.64 -4.58
C VAL A 242 17.10 14.52 -3.59
N ALA A 243 18.04 14.21 -2.70
CA ALA A 243 17.83 13.21 -1.64
C ALA A 243 16.69 13.62 -0.71
N TRP A 244 16.59 14.92 -0.36
CA TRP A 244 15.51 15.45 0.45
C TRP A 244 14.15 15.36 -0.27
N LEU A 245 14.07 15.70 -1.56
CA LEU A 245 12.83 15.59 -2.35
C LEU A 245 12.36 14.13 -2.49
N LEU A 246 13.28 13.19 -2.73
CA LEU A 246 12.95 11.75 -2.79
C LEU A 246 12.44 11.25 -1.43
N ALA A 247 13.12 11.62 -0.34
CA ALA A 247 12.66 11.28 1.00
C ALA A 247 11.31 11.93 1.35
N ALA A 248 11.06 13.17 0.92
CA ALA A 248 9.78 13.85 1.14
C ALA A 248 8.63 13.18 0.38
N ALA A 249 8.87 12.69 -0.84
CA ALA A 249 7.88 11.99 -1.64
C ALA A 249 7.49 10.63 -1.02
N GLU A 250 8.45 9.87 -0.50
CA GLU A 250 8.19 8.61 0.19
C GLU A 250 7.43 8.81 1.52
N ASN A 251 7.63 9.97 2.17
CA ASN A 251 7.03 10.28 3.48
C ASN A 251 5.80 11.20 3.41
N ALA A 252 5.27 11.49 2.21
CA ALA A 252 4.04 12.26 2.08
C ALA A 252 2.87 11.48 2.71
N ILE A 253 2.32 11.99 3.82
CA ILE A 253 1.17 11.38 4.48
C ILE A 253 -0.08 12.01 3.88
N GLY A 254 -0.90 11.19 3.20
CA GLY A 254 -2.20 11.64 2.70
C GLY A 254 -3.19 12.02 3.83
N PRO A 255 -4.37 12.56 3.52
CA PRO A 255 -5.38 12.88 4.53
C PRO A 255 -5.80 11.67 5.38
N SER A 256 -5.85 11.84 6.71
CA SER A 256 -6.11 10.78 7.69
C SER A 256 -7.54 10.21 7.69
N GLY A 257 -8.47 10.87 7.01
CA GLY A 257 -9.88 10.48 6.97
C GLY A 257 -10.67 10.92 8.21
N PRO A 258 -12.01 10.82 8.16
CA PRO A 258 -12.90 11.37 9.19
C PRO A 258 -12.94 10.55 10.50
N TYR A 259 -12.60 9.26 10.47
CA TYR A 259 -12.68 8.38 11.65
C TYR A 259 -11.29 8.04 12.18
N SER A 260 -11.08 8.23 13.48
CA SER A 260 -9.83 7.89 14.19
C SER A 260 -9.88 6.50 14.84
N SER A 261 -11.06 6.03 15.21
CA SER A 261 -11.31 4.71 15.79
C SER A 261 -12.76 4.27 15.56
N VAL A 262 -13.00 2.96 15.67
CA VAL A 262 -14.34 2.34 15.63
C VAL A 262 -14.39 1.26 16.70
N ALA A 263 -15.59 0.95 17.19
CA ALA A 263 -15.78 -0.11 18.17
C ALA A 263 -15.24 -1.47 17.66
N PRO A 264 -14.68 -2.32 18.55
CA PRO A 264 -14.15 -3.63 18.14
C PRO A 264 -15.22 -4.51 17.49
N ALA A 265 -14.82 -5.34 16.51
CA ALA A 265 -15.72 -6.19 15.74
C ALA A 265 -16.72 -6.98 16.61
N CYS A 266 -16.25 -7.63 17.69
CA CYS A 266 -17.13 -8.43 18.57
C CYS A 266 -18.20 -7.64 19.32
N SER A 267 -18.08 -6.32 19.43
CA SER A 267 -19.07 -5.46 20.08
C SER A 267 -20.18 -4.99 19.12
N LEU A 268 -19.96 -5.14 17.81
CA LEU A 268 -20.84 -4.60 16.77
C LEU A 268 -22.01 -5.51 16.41
N LEU A 269 -22.05 -6.75 16.90
CA LEU A 269 -23.19 -7.66 16.74
C LEU A 269 -23.45 -8.39 18.05
N ARG A 270 -24.70 -8.32 18.51
CA ARG A 270 -25.15 -9.08 19.69
C ARG A 270 -25.73 -10.42 19.28
N GLY A 271 -25.65 -11.41 20.18
CA GLY A 271 -26.19 -12.75 19.93
C GLY A 271 -27.67 -12.72 19.52
N GLU A 272 -28.49 -11.95 20.23
CA GLU A 272 -29.93 -11.77 19.94
C GLU A 272 -30.21 -11.30 18.50
N GLN A 273 -29.34 -10.44 17.94
CA GLN A 273 -29.48 -9.94 16.56
C GLN A 273 -29.16 -11.03 15.52
N LEU A 274 -28.38 -12.03 15.91
CA LEU A 274 -27.93 -13.13 15.06
C LEU A 274 -28.84 -14.36 15.13
N GLU A 275 -29.62 -14.52 16.20
CA GLU A 275 -30.50 -15.68 16.42
C GLU A 275 -31.37 -16.06 15.20
N PRO A 276 -31.96 -15.10 14.44
CA PRO A 276 -32.73 -15.44 13.25
C PRO A 276 -31.90 -16.09 12.13
N ALA A 277 -30.58 -15.85 12.07
CA ALA A 277 -29.67 -16.43 11.08
C ALA A 277 -28.78 -17.55 11.61
N ILE A 278 -28.49 -17.59 12.92
CA ILE A 278 -27.60 -18.54 13.60
C ILE A 278 -28.21 -18.92 14.95
N THR A 279 -28.45 -20.22 15.19
CA THR A 279 -29.06 -20.72 16.43
C THR A 279 -28.03 -20.91 17.55
N ASP A 280 -28.31 -20.41 18.77
CA ASP A 280 -27.34 -20.36 19.90
C ASP A 280 -25.99 -19.79 19.43
N PRO A 281 -25.91 -18.52 18.99
CA PRO A 281 -24.68 -17.97 18.42
C PRO A 281 -23.59 -17.80 19.49
N TRP A 282 -22.41 -18.37 19.25
CA TRP A 282 -21.25 -18.20 20.12
C TRP A 282 -20.18 -17.32 19.48
N ALA A 283 -19.83 -16.23 20.16
CA ALA A 283 -18.86 -15.23 19.71
C ALA A 283 -17.43 -15.57 20.17
N ARG A 284 -16.46 -15.36 19.27
CA ARG A 284 -15.02 -15.48 19.56
C ARG A 284 -14.22 -14.43 18.79
N ALA A 285 -13.38 -13.68 19.49
CA ALA A 285 -12.34 -12.86 18.86
C ALA A 285 -11.14 -13.73 18.44
N ASP A 286 -10.58 -13.47 17.27
CA ASP A 286 -9.25 -13.97 16.92
C ASP A 286 -8.16 -12.93 17.25
N GLY A 287 -6.91 -13.39 17.36
CA GLY A 287 -5.78 -12.51 17.66
C GLY A 287 -5.46 -11.47 16.57
N SER A 288 -6.18 -11.48 15.45
CA SER A 288 -6.06 -10.51 14.35
C SER A 288 -7.12 -9.41 14.38
N GLY A 289 -7.95 -9.35 15.43
CA GLY A 289 -9.00 -8.34 15.57
C GLY A 289 -10.28 -8.66 14.80
N ARG A 290 -10.43 -9.89 14.29
CA ARG A 290 -11.70 -10.37 13.71
C ARG A 290 -12.55 -11.02 14.77
N CYS A 291 -13.86 -11.00 14.57
CA CYS A 291 -14.80 -11.72 15.40
C CYS A 291 -15.53 -12.78 14.58
N HIS A 292 -15.78 -13.92 15.23
CA HIS A 292 -16.46 -15.07 14.65
C HIS A 292 -17.67 -15.39 15.51
N TRP A 293 -18.86 -15.49 14.91
CA TRP A 293 -20.04 -16.06 15.54
C TRP A 293 -20.37 -17.36 14.85
N THR A 294 -20.49 -18.43 15.62
CA THR A 294 -20.68 -19.79 15.09
C THR A 294 -21.93 -20.42 15.67
N GLU A 295 -22.69 -21.14 14.84
CA GLU A 295 -23.87 -21.91 15.26
C GLU A 295 -23.47 -23.06 16.18
N GLN A 296 -24.02 -23.09 17.40
CA GLN A 296 -23.71 -24.13 18.38
C GLN A 296 -24.72 -25.28 18.38
N ALA A 297 -25.85 -25.07 17.70
CA ALA A 297 -26.92 -26.05 17.61
C ALA A 297 -26.55 -27.15 16.61
N PRO A 298 -26.38 -28.42 17.07
CA PRO A 298 -26.15 -29.52 16.15
C PRO A 298 -27.35 -29.70 15.23
N PHE A 299 -27.12 -30.26 14.03
CA PHE A 299 -28.16 -30.56 13.03
C PHE A 299 -28.81 -29.35 12.34
N ASN A 300 -28.25 -28.16 12.53
CA ASN A 300 -28.67 -26.96 11.83
C ASN A 300 -27.75 -26.67 10.62
N ARG A 301 -27.82 -25.46 10.07
CA ARG A 301 -27.16 -25.05 8.82
C ARG A 301 -25.66 -24.77 8.94
N ASP A 302 -25.08 -24.96 10.13
CA ASP A 302 -23.69 -24.64 10.43
C ASP A 302 -23.36 -23.19 10.06
N GLY A 303 -24.27 -22.30 10.47
CA GLY A 303 -24.17 -20.87 10.18
C GLY A 303 -22.95 -20.26 10.87
N GLU A 304 -22.17 -19.46 10.15
CA GLU A 304 -21.05 -18.70 10.70
C GLU A 304 -21.01 -17.28 10.14
N VAL A 305 -20.73 -16.32 11.01
CA VAL A 305 -20.46 -14.91 10.66
C VAL A 305 -19.04 -14.58 11.06
N THR A 306 -18.22 -14.15 10.11
CA THR A 306 -16.92 -13.54 10.37
C THR A 306 -17.01 -12.05 10.10
N LEU A 307 -16.54 -11.23 11.04
CA LEU A 307 -16.51 -9.77 10.91
C LEU A 307 -15.11 -9.24 11.21
N SER A 308 -14.65 -8.33 10.37
CA SER A 308 -13.50 -7.47 10.67
C SER A 308 -13.84 -6.02 10.33
N VAL A 309 -13.35 -5.11 11.15
CA VAL A 309 -13.51 -3.66 10.95
C VAL A 309 -12.15 -3.02 11.09
N THR A 310 -11.74 -2.31 10.05
CA THR A 310 -10.42 -1.68 9.97
C THR A 310 -10.57 -0.20 9.69
N VAL A 311 -9.87 0.63 10.46
CA VAL A 311 -9.71 2.06 10.17
C VAL A 311 -8.45 2.23 9.36
N ALA A 312 -8.59 2.58 8.09
CA ALA A 312 -7.46 2.80 7.20
C ALA A 312 -6.68 4.04 7.65
N ARG A 313 -5.36 3.95 7.52
CA ARG A 313 -4.43 5.07 7.76
C ARG A 313 -3.84 5.53 6.42
N PRO A 314 -3.53 6.82 6.29
CA PRO A 314 -2.88 7.34 5.09
C PRO A 314 -1.42 6.86 5.03
N GLY A 315 -0.86 6.83 3.83
CA GLY A 315 0.54 6.47 3.61
C GLY A 315 0.93 6.50 2.14
N ASN A 316 2.22 6.72 1.85
CA ASN A 316 2.79 6.76 0.51
C ASN A 316 2.06 7.72 -0.46
N GLY A 317 1.70 8.92 0.02
CA GLY A 317 0.95 9.91 -0.74
C GLY A 317 -0.53 9.59 -0.97
N VAL A 318 -1.05 8.49 -0.42
CA VAL A 318 -2.44 8.05 -0.60
C VAL A 318 -3.28 8.39 0.63
N SER A 319 -4.50 8.91 0.41
CA SER A 319 -5.44 9.21 1.49
C SER A 319 -5.96 7.95 2.17
N ALA A 320 -6.33 8.04 3.45
CA ALA A 320 -6.91 6.93 4.20
C ALA A 320 -8.18 6.38 3.54
N VAL A 321 -8.99 7.25 2.92
CA VAL A 321 -10.21 6.87 2.18
C VAL A 321 -9.87 6.02 0.96
N MET A 322 -8.84 6.41 0.20
CA MET A 322 -8.38 5.62 -0.95
C MET A 322 -7.78 4.28 -0.53
N VAL A 323 -7.09 4.22 0.61
CA VAL A 323 -6.60 2.94 1.17
C VAL A 323 -7.78 2.03 1.51
N ALA A 324 -8.84 2.54 2.14
CA ALA A 324 -10.05 1.77 2.42
C ALA A 324 -10.78 1.33 1.15
N ASP A 325 -10.88 2.20 0.13
CA ASP A 325 -11.55 1.87 -1.15
C ASP A 325 -10.83 0.73 -1.90
N ARG A 326 -9.48 0.70 -1.87
CA ARG A 326 -8.70 -0.40 -2.47
C ARG A 326 -9.03 -1.76 -1.87
N GLN A 327 -9.47 -1.84 -0.61
CA GLN A 327 -9.84 -3.10 0.03
C GLN A 327 -11.15 -3.68 -0.54
N LEU A 328 -12.06 -2.84 -1.08
CA LEU A 328 -13.29 -3.32 -1.74
C LEU A 328 -12.98 -4.17 -2.97
N ASN A 329 -12.00 -3.77 -3.78
CA ASN A 329 -11.62 -4.46 -5.02
C ASN A 329 -11.10 -5.89 -4.77
N VAL A 330 -10.64 -6.19 -3.55
CA VAL A 330 -10.20 -7.55 -3.15
C VAL A 330 -11.40 -8.47 -2.88
N VAL A 331 -12.57 -7.91 -2.56
CA VAL A 331 -13.77 -8.67 -2.20
C VAL A 331 -14.56 -9.08 -3.43
N SER A 332 -14.98 -8.09 -4.25
CA SER A 332 -15.83 -8.30 -5.42
C SER A 332 -15.90 -7.04 -6.28
N THR A 333 -16.36 -7.18 -7.51
CA THR A 333 -16.78 -6.07 -8.38
C THR A 333 -18.29 -5.89 -8.43
N LEU A 334 -19.07 -6.82 -7.87
CA LEU A 334 -20.53 -6.73 -7.81
C LEU A 334 -20.96 -5.76 -6.71
N GLU A 335 -21.53 -4.63 -7.09
CA GLU A 335 -21.94 -3.58 -6.14
C GLU A 335 -23.18 -3.97 -5.33
N LEU A 336 -23.20 -3.49 -4.07
CA LEU A 336 -24.33 -3.62 -3.15
C LEU A 336 -24.85 -2.22 -2.82
N ALA A 337 -25.96 -1.83 -3.46
CA ALA A 337 -26.53 -0.50 -3.31
C ALA A 337 -27.09 -0.24 -1.89
N GLY A 338 -27.01 1.02 -1.46
CA GLY A 338 -27.60 1.50 -0.20
C GLY A 338 -26.92 0.94 1.05
N VAL A 339 -25.58 0.78 1.01
CA VAL A 339 -24.77 0.30 2.15
C VAL A 339 -23.50 1.15 2.25
N GLY A 340 -23.40 1.94 3.33
CA GLY A 340 -22.31 2.88 3.51
C GLY A 340 -22.21 3.86 2.34
N ASP A 341 -21.01 4.38 2.12
CA ASP A 341 -20.75 5.21 0.94
C ASP A 341 -20.51 4.36 -0.32
N ARG A 342 -19.93 3.16 -0.16
CA ARG A 342 -19.74 2.17 -1.23
C ARG A 342 -19.63 0.76 -0.64
N ALA A 343 -20.29 -0.22 -1.25
CA ALA A 343 -20.19 -1.62 -0.84
C ALA A 343 -20.22 -2.58 -2.03
N VAL A 344 -19.62 -3.76 -1.84
CA VAL A 344 -19.56 -4.84 -2.83
C VAL A 344 -19.84 -6.18 -2.16
N ILE A 345 -20.39 -7.13 -2.91
CA ILE A 345 -20.78 -8.45 -2.42
C ILE A 345 -20.25 -9.58 -3.32
N SER A 346 -19.74 -10.64 -2.70
CA SER A 346 -19.16 -11.82 -3.35
C SER A 346 -19.88 -13.08 -2.88
N PRO A 347 -20.97 -13.48 -3.55
CA PRO A 347 -21.64 -14.76 -3.30
C PRO A 347 -20.87 -15.91 -3.98
N ARG A 348 -20.61 -16.99 -3.25
CA ARG A 348 -19.93 -18.15 -3.80
C ARG A 348 -20.39 -19.44 -3.13
N GLU A 349 -20.37 -20.52 -3.90
CA GLU A 349 -20.37 -21.87 -3.33
C GLU A 349 -18.95 -22.15 -2.81
N ASN A 350 -18.84 -22.63 -1.57
CA ASN A 350 -17.54 -22.81 -0.91
C ASN A 350 -16.72 -23.92 -1.56
N GLU A 351 -17.38 -25.06 -1.81
CA GLU A 351 -16.84 -26.20 -2.55
C GLU A 351 -17.95 -26.78 -3.42
N PRO A 352 -17.69 -27.13 -4.69
CA PRO A 352 -18.70 -27.68 -5.58
C PRO A 352 -19.38 -28.92 -4.98
N GLY A 353 -20.70 -28.87 -4.80
CA GLY A 353 -21.48 -30.00 -4.28
C GLY A 353 -21.42 -30.19 -2.76
N SER A 354 -20.82 -29.28 -2.01
CA SER A 354 -20.83 -29.30 -0.54
C SER A 354 -22.15 -28.81 0.07
N ALA A 355 -23.00 -28.17 -0.75
CA ALA A 355 -24.15 -27.35 -0.34
C ALA A 355 -23.78 -26.18 0.59
N GLY A 356 -22.49 -25.92 0.80
CA GLY A 356 -21.99 -24.80 1.60
C GLY A 356 -21.91 -23.54 0.75
N TRP A 357 -22.64 -22.51 1.14
CA TRP A 357 -22.64 -21.21 0.48
C TRP A 357 -22.04 -20.15 1.39
N SER A 358 -21.37 -19.17 0.80
CA SER A 358 -20.92 -17.96 1.50
C SER A 358 -21.23 -16.70 0.72
N ALA A 359 -21.45 -15.61 1.45
CA ALA A 359 -21.52 -14.27 0.91
C ALA A 359 -20.57 -13.37 1.71
N ARG A 360 -19.52 -12.89 1.04
CA ARG A 360 -18.59 -11.89 1.60
C ARG A 360 -18.99 -10.51 1.15
N VAL A 361 -19.12 -9.57 2.07
CA VAL A 361 -19.49 -8.18 1.83
C VAL A 361 -18.37 -7.28 2.33
N GLY A 362 -17.85 -6.45 1.43
CA GLY A 362 -16.97 -5.34 1.78
C GLY A 362 -17.77 -4.05 1.73
N ALA A 363 -17.76 -3.27 2.81
CA ALA A 363 -18.43 -1.96 2.85
C ALA A 363 -17.46 -0.88 3.37
N ARG A 364 -17.56 0.32 2.80
CA ARG A 364 -16.74 1.47 3.15
C ARG A 364 -17.61 2.67 3.52
N THR A 365 -17.29 3.31 4.65
CA THR A 365 -17.78 4.63 5.03
C THR A 365 -16.59 5.47 5.48
N GLY A 366 -16.34 6.61 4.82
CA GLY A 366 -15.10 7.38 4.99
C GLY A 366 -13.85 6.50 4.82
N ASN A 367 -12.97 6.50 5.82
CA ASN A 367 -11.77 5.66 5.90
C ASN A 367 -11.96 4.36 6.69
N VAL A 368 -13.20 3.97 7.01
CA VAL A 368 -13.50 2.68 7.66
C VAL A 368 -13.86 1.64 6.61
N PHE A 369 -13.26 0.46 6.73
CA PHE A 369 -13.58 -0.71 5.93
C PHE A 369 -14.16 -1.82 6.82
N VAL A 370 -15.32 -2.32 6.44
CA VAL A 370 -16.03 -3.43 7.08
C VAL A 370 -15.99 -4.63 6.12
N ASP A 371 -15.44 -5.75 6.59
CA ASP A 371 -15.44 -7.02 5.87
C ASP A 371 -16.24 -8.04 6.67
N LEU A 372 -17.39 -8.43 6.13
CA LEU A 372 -18.30 -9.38 6.73
C LEU A 372 -18.46 -10.59 5.81
N THR A 373 -18.26 -11.79 6.33
CA THR A 373 -18.57 -13.04 5.63
C THR A 373 -19.64 -13.78 6.39
N TYR A 374 -20.73 -14.16 5.70
CA TYR A 374 -21.71 -15.10 6.23
C TYR A 374 -21.62 -16.42 5.45
N THR A 375 -21.61 -17.53 6.18
CA THR A 375 -21.61 -18.89 5.61
C THR A 375 -22.76 -19.69 6.20
N GLU A 376 -23.39 -20.54 5.37
CA GLU A 376 -24.36 -21.54 5.83
C GLU A 376 -24.48 -22.67 4.79
N VAL A 377 -25.01 -23.82 5.20
CA VAL A 377 -25.48 -24.83 4.25
C VAL A 377 -26.84 -24.40 3.70
N ALA A 378 -26.92 -24.21 2.39
CA ALA A 378 -28.09 -23.72 1.68
C ALA A 378 -28.27 -24.41 0.32
N ARG A 379 -29.49 -24.32 -0.22
CA ARG A 379 -29.79 -24.82 -1.58
C ARG A 379 -29.18 -23.92 -2.66
N ASP A 380 -29.17 -22.61 -2.41
CA ASP A 380 -28.67 -21.60 -3.34
C ASP A 380 -28.01 -20.43 -2.59
N GLY A 381 -27.34 -19.57 -3.36
CA GLY A 381 -26.67 -18.39 -2.84
C GLY A 381 -27.57 -17.19 -2.52
N GLN A 382 -28.90 -17.25 -2.72
CA GLN A 382 -29.76 -16.07 -2.55
C GLN A 382 -29.97 -15.74 -1.07
N ARG A 383 -30.15 -16.76 -0.23
CA ARG A 383 -30.32 -16.55 1.21
C ARG A 383 -29.06 -15.96 1.86
N VAL A 384 -27.88 -16.52 1.57
CA VAL A 384 -26.62 -16.00 2.13
C VAL A 384 -26.37 -14.54 1.72
N LYS A 385 -26.72 -14.17 0.47
CA LYS A 385 -26.66 -12.77 0.02
C LYS A 385 -27.56 -11.86 0.84
N ALA A 386 -28.83 -12.25 1.01
CA ALA A 386 -29.81 -11.47 1.73
C ALA A 386 -29.41 -11.28 3.21
N VAL A 387 -28.98 -12.37 3.86
CA VAL A 387 -28.49 -12.34 5.25
C VAL A 387 -27.26 -11.44 5.37
N ALA A 388 -26.24 -11.63 4.54
CA ALA A 388 -25.01 -10.82 4.60
C ALA A 388 -25.28 -9.32 4.36
N ALA A 389 -26.19 -8.99 3.44
CA ALA A 389 -26.59 -7.61 3.17
C ALA A 389 -27.37 -6.96 4.32
N ILE A 390 -28.16 -7.72 5.09
CA ILE A 390 -28.83 -7.21 6.29
C ILE A 390 -27.81 -7.02 7.42
N LEU A 391 -26.94 -8.01 7.64
CA LEU A 391 -25.95 -7.99 8.71
C LEU A 391 -24.95 -6.84 8.55
N VAL A 392 -24.44 -6.57 7.34
CA VAL A 392 -23.51 -5.45 7.13
C VAL A 392 -24.14 -4.09 7.45
N ARG A 393 -25.44 -3.90 7.13
CA ARG A 393 -26.18 -2.68 7.47
C ARG A 393 -26.34 -2.55 8.98
N GLN A 394 -26.66 -3.65 9.66
CA GLN A 394 -26.72 -3.68 11.11
C GLN A 394 -25.37 -3.34 11.76
N VAL A 395 -24.26 -3.85 11.21
CA VAL A 395 -22.90 -3.53 11.67
C VAL A 395 -22.60 -2.04 11.50
N LEU A 396 -22.87 -1.46 10.33
CA LEU A 396 -22.65 -0.03 10.08
C LEU A 396 -23.51 0.84 11.01
N ALA A 397 -24.78 0.47 11.22
CA ALA A 397 -25.66 1.15 12.17
C ALA A 397 -25.12 1.09 13.60
N ASN A 398 -24.73 -0.08 14.08
CA ASN A 398 -24.16 -0.28 15.41
C ASN A 398 -22.81 0.44 15.60
N ALA A 399 -22.07 0.67 14.50
CA ALA A 399 -20.83 1.42 14.49
C ALA A 399 -21.03 2.95 14.40
N GLY A 400 -22.26 3.43 14.22
CA GLY A 400 -22.56 4.86 13.99
C GLY A 400 -22.14 5.35 12.59
N LEU A 401 -22.00 4.45 11.63
CA LEU A 401 -21.50 4.69 10.26
C LEU A 401 -22.57 4.57 9.18
N GLY A 402 -23.83 4.34 9.57
CA GLY A 402 -24.94 4.16 8.63
C GLY A 402 -26.29 4.11 9.33
N GLU A 403 -27.35 4.00 8.53
CA GLU A 403 -28.71 3.88 9.02
C GLU A 403 -29.04 2.44 9.43
N SER A 404 -30.05 2.30 10.30
CA SER A 404 -30.56 0.99 10.70
C SER A 404 -31.12 0.22 9.49
N PRO A 405 -30.98 -1.12 9.45
CA PRO A 405 -31.48 -1.90 8.33
C PRO A 405 -33.01 -1.78 8.22
N GLY A 406 -33.51 -1.40 7.03
CA GLY A 406 -34.95 -1.33 6.76
C GLY A 406 -35.66 -2.70 6.73
N THR A 407 -34.91 -3.80 6.69
CA THR A 407 -35.43 -5.17 6.73
C THR A 407 -34.78 -5.93 7.87
N ALA A 408 -35.59 -6.45 8.77
CA ALA A 408 -35.13 -7.27 9.89
C ALA A 408 -34.69 -8.67 9.41
N LEU A 409 -33.69 -9.25 10.07
CA LEU A 409 -33.15 -10.56 9.72
C LEU A 409 -34.21 -11.68 9.79
N VAL A 410 -35.19 -11.54 10.68
CA VAL A 410 -36.33 -12.44 10.84
C VAL A 410 -37.20 -12.56 9.57
N ALA A 411 -37.16 -11.56 8.69
CA ALA A 411 -37.92 -11.57 7.44
C ALA A 411 -37.31 -12.50 6.38
N VAL A 412 -36.08 -13.00 6.58
CA VAL A 412 -35.44 -13.94 5.64
C VAL A 412 -35.70 -15.38 6.11
N PRO A 413 -36.62 -16.12 5.46
CA PRO A 413 -37.04 -17.44 5.93
C PRO A 413 -35.91 -18.47 5.83
N ARG A 414 -35.84 -19.37 6.81
CA ARG A 414 -34.95 -20.54 6.81
C ARG A 414 -35.67 -21.71 6.12
N PRO A 415 -35.38 -22.02 4.85
CA PRO A 415 -36.01 -23.16 4.19
C PRO A 415 -35.64 -24.49 4.89
N PRO A 416 -36.15 -25.64 4.45
CA PRO A 416 -35.58 -26.94 4.82
C PRO A 416 -34.16 -27.11 4.28
N LEU A 417 -33.34 -27.92 4.96
CA LEU A 417 -32.01 -28.29 4.46
C LEU A 417 -32.14 -29.05 3.11
N PRO A 418 -31.17 -28.91 2.20
CA PRO A 418 -31.09 -29.79 1.03
C PRO A 418 -31.04 -31.27 1.44
N GLY A 419 -31.73 -32.16 0.71
CA GLY A 419 -31.81 -33.58 1.06
C GLY A 419 -30.49 -34.34 0.89
N ASP A 420 -29.57 -33.77 0.11
CA ASP A 420 -28.21 -34.22 -0.14
C ASP A 420 -27.17 -33.55 0.78
N ALA A 421 -27.59 -32.66 1.68
CA ALA A 421 -26.68 -32.00 2.61
C ALA A 421 -25.92 -33.05 3.45
N PRO A 422 -24.65 -32.79 3.83
CA PRO A 422 -23.85 -33.74 4.61
C PRO A 422 -24.58 -34.30 5.84
N TYR A 423 -25.44 -33.48 6.48
CA TYR A 423 -26.24 -33.84 7.65
C TYR A 423 -27.23 -34.99 7.43
N THR A 424 -27.68 -35.25 6.19
CA THR A 424 -28.63 -36.33 5.91
C THR A 424 -27.98 -37.71 5.97
N ARG A 425 -26.64 -37.79 5.87
CA ARG A 425 -25.87 -39.02 6.10
C ARG A 425 -25.75 -39.39 7.57
N TYR A 426 -26.07 -38.48 8.50
CA TYR A 426 -25.99 -38.76 9.92
C TYR A 426 -27.19 -39.58 10.41
N ARG A 427 -26.93 -40.75 11.00
CA ARG A 427 -27.97 -41.64 11.55
C ARG A 427 -28.44 -41.16 12.92
N ARG A 428 -29.67 -40.68 12.98
CA ARG A 428 -30.32 -40.23 14.23
C ARG A 428 -30.90 -41.40 15.03
N GLY A 429 -30.93 -41.27 16.36
CA GLY A 429 -31.78 -42.10 17.23
C GLY A 429 -31.14 -43.31 17.91
N VAL A 430 -29.87 -43.63 17.65
CA VAL A 430 -29.21 -44.79 18.30
C VAL A 430 -27.80 -44.41 18.72
N ALA A 431 -27.63 -43.60 19.77
CA ALA A 431 -26.29 -43.37 20.33
C ALA A 431 -25.82 -44.63 21.07
N ARG A 432 -24.74 -45.26 20.59
CA ARG A 432 -24.09 -46.39 21.26
C ARG A 432 -22.78 -45.95 21.88
N SER A 433 -22.46 -46.53 23.02
CA SER A 433 -21.21 -46.30 23.72
C SER A 433 -20.38 -47.56 23.70
N ILE A 434 -19.12 -47.45 23.30
CA ILE A 434 -18.12 -48.48 23.57
C ILE A 434 -17.76 -48.42 25.06
N ASP A 435 -17.41 -47.22 25.50
CA ASP A 435 -16.99 -46.90 26.87
C ASP A 435 -17.20 -45.39 27.12
N GLY A 436 -17.64 -45.01 28.32
CA GLY A 436 -17.83 -43.61 28.68
C GLY A 436 -19.05 -42.90 28.07
N PRO A 437 -19.05 -41.56 28.02
CA PRO A 437 -20.23 -40.76 27.69
C PRO A 437 -20.53 -40.68 26.17
N VAL A 438 -21.80 -40.43 25.85
CA VAL A 438 -22.29 -40.11 24.49
C VAL A 438 -22.84 -38.68 24.44
N TRP A 439 -22.97 -38.12 23.23
CA TRP A 439 -23.55 -36.79 23.03
C TRP A 439 -25.03 -36.77 23.39
N ARG A 440 -25.42 -35.88 24.31
CA ARG A 440 -26.81 -35.62 24.68
C ARG A 440 -27.47 -34.61 23.73
N PRO A 441 -28.80 -34.55 23.60
CA PRO A 441 -29.47 -33.59 22.72
C PRO A 441 -29.05 -32.13 22.95
N GLY A 442 -28.90 -31.70 24.20
CA GLY A 442 -28.49 -30.34 24.57
C GLY A 442 -26.98 -30.07 24.55
N ASP A 443 -26.14 -31.07 24.25
CA ASP A 443 -24.69 -30.87 24.21
C ASP A 443 -24.28 -30.04 22.97
N ARG A 444 -23.57 -28.94 23.18
CA ARG A 444 -22.96 -28.14 22.12
C ARG A 444 -21.99 -28.98 21.30
N SER A 445 -22.23 -29.04 19.99
CA SER A 445 -21.53 -29.92 19.06
C SER A 445 -21.93 -29.58 17.63
N GLN A 446 -21.19 -30.09 16.66
CA GLN A 446 -21.51 -29.97 15.25
C GLN A 446 -21.44 -31.32 14.54
N LEU A 447 -22.03 -31.37 13.35
CA LEU A 447 -21.85 -32.49 12.45
C LEU A 447 -20.65 -32.22 11.54
N ASN A 448 -19.72 -33.17 11.54
CA ASN A 448 -18.49 -33.10 10.78
C ASN A 448 -18.58 -34.08 9.61
N GLY A 449 -18.62 -33.54 8.39
CA GLY A 449 -18.55 -34.30 7.15
C GLY A 449 -17.23 -34.03 6.44
N ILE A 450 -16.25 -34.92 6.64
CA ILE A 450 -14.95 -34.82 5.98
C ILE A 450 -15.06 -35.51 4.61
N GLN A 451 -14.61 -34.86 3.53
CA GLN A 451 -14.74 -35.37 2.16
C GLN A 451 -14.17 -36.80 1.97
N SER A 452 -13.09 -37.13 2.66
CA SER A 452 -12.45 -38.45 2.61
C SER A 452 -13.15 -39.53 3.45
N LEU A 453 -14.12 -39.17 4.28
CA LEU A 453 -14.86 -40.12 5.11
C LEU A 453 -16.23 -40.44 4.50
N PRO A 454 -16.61 -41.73 4.43
CA PRO A 454 -17.90 -42.15 3.88
C PRO A 454 -19.08 -41.97 4.85
N PHE A 455 -18.84 -41.36 6.02
CA PHE A 455 -19.83 -41.13 7.07
C PHE A 455 -19.69 -39.72 7.66
N VAL A 456 -20.72 -39.28 8.39
CA VAL A 456 -20.74 -38.02 9.12
C VAL A 456 -20.84 -38.34 10.60
N PHE A 457 -20.14 -37.58 11.44
CA PHE A 457 -20.13 -37.80 12.90
C PHE A 457 -20.35 -36.49 13.67
N ARG A 458 -20.90 -36.62 14.86
CA ARG A 458 -21.10 -35.54 15.82
C ARG A 458 -19.84 -35.37 16.66
N GLY A 459 -19.34 -34.15 16.74
CA GLY A 459 -18.11 -33.83 17.44
C GLY A 459 -18.02 -32.36 17.83
N PRO A 460 -16.92 -31.95 18.49
CA PRO A 460 -16.61 -30.54 18.69
C PRO A 460 -16.45 -29.78 17.37
N ARG A 461 -16.51 -28.44 17.41
CA ARG A 461 -16.12 -27.62 16.26
C ARG A 461 -14.63 -27.73 16.02
N MET A 462 -14.28 -28.08 14.79
CA MET A 462 -12.89 -28.23 14.38
C MET A 462 -12.48 -27.00 13.57
N SER A 463 -11.48 -26.25 14.05
CA SER A 463 -10.81 -25.19 13.27
C SER A 463 -9.48 -25.76 12.78
N CYS A 464 -9.48 -26.49 11.68
CA CYS A 464 -8.27 -27.12 11.16
C CYS A 464 -7.55 -26.15 10.19
N ALA A 465 -6.27 -25.87 10.45
CA ALA A 465 -5.36 -25.42 9.41
C ALA A 465 -4.85 -26.69 8.70
N MET A 466 -5.25 -26.89 7.45
CA MET A 466 -4.65 -27.81 6.46
C MET A 466 -4.09 -29.15 7.00
N GLN A 467 -4.88 -30.23 6.85
CA GLN A 467 -4.48 -31.64 6.98
C GLN A 467 -3.90 -32.14 8.35
N TRP A 468 -4.73 -32.92 9.05
CA TRP A 468 -4.40 -33.92 10.10
C TRP A 468 -3.95 -33.44 11.49
N ILE A 469 -3.89 -32.13 11.76
CA ILE A 469 -3.72 -31.57 13.12
C ILE A 469 -4.84 -30.55 13.34
N CYS A 470 -5.99 -31.00 13.82
CA CYS A 470 -7.11 -30.12 14.12
C CYS A 470 -7.01 -29.63 15.55
N GLY A 471 -6.78 -28.33 15.76
CA GLY A 471 -7.01 -27.71 17.07
C GLY A 471 -8.48 -27.85 17.44
N ILE A 472 -8.77 -28.65 18.46
CA ILE A 472 -10.14 -28.93 18.92
C ILE A 472 -10.66 -27.76 19.74
N GLY A 473 -11.02 -26.67 19.07
CA GLY A 473 -11.73 -25.58 19.72
C GLY A 473 -13.08 -26.06 20.27
N ILE A 474 -13.14 -26.42 21.55
CA ILE A 474 -14.42 -26.65 22.21
C ILE A 474 -15.21 -25.34 22.21
N LEU A 475 -16.26 -25.37 21.43
CA LEU A 475 -17.46 -24.55 21.49
C LEU A 475 -17.86 -24.20 22.94
N GLY A 476 -17.76 -22.91 23.31
CA GLY A 476 -18.24 -22.39 24.60
C GLY A 476 -17.19 -22.21 25.71
N HIS A 477 -15.90 -22.48 25.48
CA HIS A 477 -14.85 -22.21 26.47
C HIS A 477 -14.13 -20.88 26.18
N PRO A 478 -13.86 -20.01 27.18
CA PRO A 478 -13.21 -18.71 26.97
C PRO A 478 -11.78 -18.77 26.37
N ARG A 479 -11.16 -19.96 26.34
CA ARG A 479 -9.88 -20.23 25.69
C ARG A 479 -10.04 -21.44 24.76
N PRO A 480 -9.37 -21.49 23.59
CA PRO A 480 -9.36 -22.69 22.77
C PRO A 480 -8.88 -23.86 23.61
N VAL A 481 -9.70 -24.90 23.74
CA VAL A 481 -9.17 -26.21 24.09
C VAL A 481 -8.38 -26.69 22.88
N TYR A 482 -7.26 -27.35 23.13
CA TYR A 482 -6.49 -27.98 22.08
C TYR A 482 -6.68 -29.49 22.19
N GLY A 483 -6.77 -30.12 21.04
CA GLY A 483 -6.86 -31.55 20.94
C GLY A 483 -6.41 -31.96 19.55
N ILE A 484 -6.42 -33.26 19.30
CA ILE A 484 -6.01 -33.87 18.04
C ILE A 484 -7.03 -34.95 17.73
N ILE A 485 -7.44 -35.03 16.48
CA ILE A 485 -8.18 -36.16 15.93
C ILE A 485 -7.54 -36.53 14.60
N VAL A 486 -7.12 -37.78 14.46
CA VAL A 486 -6.48 -38.31 13.25
C VAL A 486 -7.25 -39.53 12.78
N PHE A 487 -7.66 -39.49 11.51
CA PHE A 487 -8.30 -40.61 10.83
C PHE A 487 -7.28 -41.28 9.90
N ASP A 488 -7.29 -42.60 9.85
CA ASP A 488 -6.61 -43.41 8.84
C ASP A 488 -7.64 -44.39 8.32
N LEU A 489 -8.11 -44.15 7.10
CA LEU A 489 -9.16 -44.95 6.49
C LEU A 489 -8.56 -45.75 5.34
N ARG A 490 -8.74 -47.08 5.39
CA ARG A 490 -8.28 -48.00 4.34
C ARG A 490 -9.45 -48.84 3.86
N GLU A 491 -9.60 -48.99 2.56
CA GLU A 491 -10.55 -49.95 1.98
C GLU A 491 -9.97 -51.37 2.10
N CYS A 492 -10.77 -52.32 2.56
CA CYS A 492 -10.36 -53.73 2.66
C CYS A 492 -10.61 -54.41 1.32
N THR A 493 -9.55 -54.94 0.70
CA THR A 493 -9.63 -55.67 -0.56
C THR A 493 -9.96 -57.14 -0.30
N GLY A 494 -10.95 -57.67 -1.04
CA GLY A 494 -11.31 -59.09 -0.97
C GLY A 494 -12.30 -59.50 0.13
N GLY A 495 -12.97 -58.54 0.79
CA GLY A 495 -14.06 -58.80 1.74
C GLY A 495 -13.92 -58.08 3.09
N PRO A 496 -14.72 -58.45 4.10
CA PRO A 496 -14.70 -57.83 5.42
C PRO A 496 -13.32 -57.92 6.08
N CYS A 497 -12.90 -56.84 6.73
CA CYS A 497 -11.59 -56.84 7.39
C CYS A 497 -11.57 -57.85 8.54
N SER A 498 -10.65 -58.82 8.45
CA SER A 498 -10.51 -59.86 9.47
C SER A 498 -9.98 -59.30 10.81
N ARG A 499 -10.20 -60.03 11.91
CA ARG A 499 -9.56 -59.72 13.20
C ARG A 499 -8.03 -59.66 13.10
N ARG A 500 -7.42 -60.50 12.27
CA ARG A 500 -5.98 -60.49 12.00
C ARG A 500 -5.53 -59.17 11.37
N THR A 501 -6.37 -58.57 10.52
CA THR A 501 -6.11 -57.27 9.89
C THR A 501 -6.14 -56.15 10.93
N ILE A 502 -7.14 -56.13 11.82
CA ILE A 502 -7.24 -55.17 12.93
C ILE A 502 -6.02 -55.29 13.86
N ASP A 503 -5.67 -56.51 14.24
CA ASP A 503 -4.50 -56.78 15.07
C ASP A 503 -3.19 -56.39 14.38
N GLY A 504 -3.09 -56.62 13.07
CA GLY A 504 -1.97 -56.18 12.25
C GLY A 504 -1.83 -54.66 12.24
N TYR A 505 -2.95 -53.94 12.11
CA TYR A 505 -2.97 -52.48 12.14
C TYR A 505 -2.48 -51.91 13.48
N VAL A 506 -2.90 -52.50 14.60
CA VAL A 506 -2.47 -52.11 15.94
C VAL A 506 -0.97 -52.38 16.16
N ARG A 507 -0.43 -53.46 15.58
CA ARG A 507 0.99 -53.82 15.73
C ARG A 507 1.93 -53.14 14.73
N ASP A 508 1.42 -52.57 13.64
CA ASP A 508 2.24 -51.97 12.59
C ASP A 508 2.93 -50.70 13.11
N PRO A 509 4.27 -50.66 13.17
CA PRO A 509 5.01 -49.50 13.67
C PRO A 509 4.86 -48.24 12.80
N LYS A 510 4.38 -48.36 11.56
CA LYS A 510 4.05 -47.21 10.71
C LYS A 510 2.81 -46.47 11.23
N ASN A 511 1.89 -47.19 11.86
CA ASN A 511 0.75 -46.62 12.53
C ASN A 511 1.22 -46.18 13.91
N LYS A 512 1.84 -45.01 14.00
CA LYS A 512 2.34 -44.46 15.27
C LYS A 512 1.17 -44.25 16.25
N HIS A 513 0.92 -45.25 17.08
CA HIS A 513 0.03 -45.21 18.25
C HIS A 513 0.79 -44.62 19.44
N ALA A 514 0.10 -44.15 20.47
CA ALA A 514 0.81 -43.74 21.67
C ALA A 514 1.50 -44.95 22.34
N ALA A 515 2.73 -44.76 22.80
CA ALA A 515 3.51 -45.83 23.41
C ALA A 515 2.81 -46.38 24.66
N GLY A 516 2.64 -47.70 24.75
CA GLY A 516 2.01 -48.36 25.89
C GLY A 516 0.48 -48.34 25.92
N ALA A 517 -0.20 -48.01 24.81
CA ALA A 517 -1.66 -48.02 24.71
C ALA A 517 -2.27 -49.39 25.12
N PRO A 518 -3.21 -49.44 26.09
CA PRO A 518 -3.82 -50.68 26.57
C PRO A 518 -4.99 -51.11 25.68
N TRP A 519 -4.67 -51.69 24.52
CA TRP A 519 -5.67 -52.13 23.54
C TRP A 519 -6.53 -53.29 24.06
N LYS A 520 -7.85 -53.09 24.10
CA LYS A 520 -8.86 -54.13 24.39
C LYS A 520 -9.83 -54.30 23.22
N TRP A 521 -10.37 -55.51 23.07
CA TRP A 521 -11.48 -55.74 22.14
C TRP A 521 -12.76 -55.17 22.74
N ALA A 522 -13.45 -54.31 21.99
CA ALA A 522 -14.77 -53.81 22.34
C ALA A 522 -15.88 -54.74 21.81
N ASP A 523 -15.70 -55.25 20.59
CA ASP A 523 -16.63 -56.18 19.93
C ASP A 523 -15.88 -57.12 18.94
N ALA A 524 -16.59 -57.73 17.99
CA ALA A 524 -15.98 -58.60 16.97
C ALA A 524 -15.08 -57.85 15.97
N SER A 525 -15.35 -56.58 15.71
CA SER A 525 -14.75 -55.76 14.65
C SER A 525 -14.05 -54.49 15.15
N THR A 526 -13.96 -54.27 16.46
CA THR A 526 -13.47 -53.03 17.08
C THR A 526 -12.50 -53.29 18.21
N LYS A 527 -11.35 -52.63 18.16
CA LYS A 527 -10.43 -52.45 19.28
C LYS A 527 -10.42 -51.00 19.74
N ILE A 528 -10.29 -50.80 21.04
CA ILE A 528 -10.21 -49.46 21.66
C ILE A 528 -9.09 -49.43 22.70
N ALA A 529 -8.48 -48.27 22.88
CA ALA A 529 -7.59 -47.95 23.99
C ALA A 529 -7.98 -46.57 24.54
N ASP A 530 -8.26 -46.49 25.84
CA ASP A 530 -8.60 -45.26 26.58
C ASP A 530 -7.61 -45.13 27.75
N PHE A 531 -6.73 -44.12 27.70
CA PHE A 531 -5.57 -44.04 28.59
C PHE A 531 -4.96 -42.63 28.66
N SER A 532 -4.13 -42.40 29.69
CA SER A 532 -3.34 -41.16 29.81
C SER A 532 -2.09 -41.26 28.93
N CYS A 533 -1.77 -40.18 28.21
CA CYS A 533 -0.69 -40.14 27.25
C CYS A 533 0.09 -38.83 27.35
N SER A 534 1.29 -38.78 26.78
CA SER A 534 2.13 -37.58 26.73
C SER A 534 2.64 -37.33 25.32
N ARG A 535 2.91 -36.07 24.99
CA ARG A 535 3.44 -35.67 23.69
C ARG A 535 4.45 -34.54 23.88
N LYS A 536 5.45 -34.46 22.98
CA LYS A 536 6.42 -33.36 23.01
C LYS A 536 5.71 -32.03 22.76
N PRO A 537 5.82 -31.05 23.68
CA PRO A 537 5.22 -29.73 23.51
C PRO A 537 5.54 -29.10 22.17
N SER A 538 4.60 -28.34 21.64
CA SER A 538 4.77 -27.56 20.41
C SER A 538 4.60 -26.07 20.71
N LYS A 539 5.11 -25.22 19.83
CA LYS A 539 4.94 -23.75 19.96
C LYS A 539 3.47 -23.32 19.99
N GLU A 540 2.59 -24.08 19.34
CA GLU A 540 1.15 -23.81 19.21
C GLU A 540 0.32 -24.37 20.38
N TRP A 541 0.83 -25.42 21.04
CA TRP A 541 0.21 -26.04 22.20
C TRP A 541 1.32 -26.40 23.21
N PRO A 542 1.64 -25.48 24.14
CA PRO A 542 2.76 -25.63 25.07
C PRO A 542 2.46 -26.57 26.24
N ASP A 543 1.20 -26.72 26.64
CA ASP A 543 0.77 -27.51 27.80
C ASP A 543 0.42 -28.98 27.42
N GLN A 544 1.41 -29.76 26.95
CA GLN A 544 1.21 -31.15 26.47
C GLN A 544 1.59 -32.26 27.47
N ASN A 545 1.75 -31.92 28.75
CA ASN A 545 2.30 -32.87 29.72
C ASN A 545 1.25 -33.84 30.32
N ASP A 546 -0.04 -33.49 30.30
CA ASP A 546 -1.13 -34.32 30.85
C ASP A 546 -2.30 -34.44 29.86
N LEU A 547 -2.12 -35.32 28.87
CA LEU A 547 -3.11 -35.59 27.84
C LEU A 547 -3.87 -36.89 28.12
N HIS A 548 -5.08 -36.95 27.62
CA HIS A 548 -5.89 -38.14 27.55
C HIS A 548 -6.08 -38.56 26.09
N CYS A 549 -5.78 -39.82 25.80
CA CYS A 549 -5.86 -40.39 24.47
C CYS A 549 -6.97 -41.44 24.42
N VAL A 550 -7.81 -41.34 23.39
CA VAL A 550 -8.76 -42.39 23.02
C VAL A 550 -8.45 -42.80 21.58
N GLU A 551 -7.99 -44.03 21.41
CA GLU A 551 -7.67 -44.62 20.11
C GLU A 551 -8.64 -45.76 19.81
N MET A 552 -9.07 -45.88 18.55
CA MET A 552 -10.00 -46.90 18.10
C MET A 552 -9.56 -47.44 16.74
N VAL A 553 -9.63 -48.77 16.56
CA VAL A 553 -9.49 -49.41 15.26
C VAL A 553 -10.74 -50.21 14.99
N ARG A 554 -11.44 -49.93 13.90
CA ARG A 554 -12.73 -50.54 13.58
C ARG A 554 -12.82 -50.97 12.13
N ALA A 555 -13.28 -52.19 11.92
CA ALA A 555 -13.76 -52.67 10.63
C ALA A 555 -15.27 -52.44 10.51
N PHE A 556 -15.72 -51.85 9.41
CA PHE A 556 -17.14 -51.58 9.17
C PHE A 556 -17.47 -51.58 7.68
N ARG A 557 -18.76 -51.71 7.37
CA ARG A 557 -19.28 -51.70 6.01
C ARG A 557 -20.21 -50.51 5.80
N ILE A 558 -19.98 -49.74 4.74
CA ILE A 558 -20.86 -48.63 4.33
C ILE A 558 -20.82 -48.47 2.81
N GLY A 559 -21.96 -48.18 2.18
CA GLY A 559 -22.02 -48.00 0.72
C GLY A 559 -21.55 -49.21 -0.10
N GLY A 560 -21.68 -50.43 0.44
CA GLY A 560 -21.25 -51.67 -0.24
C GLY A 560 -19.74 -51.96 -0.19
N LYS A 561 -18.96 -51.14 0.51
CA LYS A 561 -17.51 -51.31 0.70
C LYS A 561 -17.17 -51.59 2.16
N ASP A 562 -16.12 -52.36 2.38
CA ASP A 562 -15.59 -52.67 3.71
C ASP A 562 -14.37 -51.78 3.99
N TYR A 563 -14.35 -51.15 5.15
CA TYR A 563 -13.34 -50.20 5.56
C TYR A 563 -12.71 -50.60 6.89
N LEU A 564 -11.41 -50.34 7.01
CA LEU A 564 -10.68 -50.30 8.26
C LEU A 564 -10.39 -48.85 8.63
N LEU A 565 -10.95 -48.39 9.74
CA LEU A 565 -10.71 -47.06 10.30
C LEU A 565 -9.79 -47.18 11.52
N GLY A 566 -8.63 -46.54 11.46
CA GLY A 566 -7.84 -46.15 12.61
C GLY A 566 -8.18 -44.72 13.02
N LEU A 567 -8.56 -44.53 14.28
CA LEU A 567 -8.88 -43.24 14.87
C LEU A 567 -7.94 -43.02 16.06
N ARG A 568 -7.27 -41.87 16.08
CA ARG A 568 -6.41 -41.47 17.20
C ARG A 568 -6.84 -40.11 17.69
N THR A 569 -7.07 -39.99 18.99
CA THR A 569 -7.43 -38.71 19.60
C THR A 569 -6.52 -38.38 20.76
N ALA A 570 -6.31 -37.09 21.00
CA ALA A 570 -5.63 -36.61 22.20
C ALA A 570 -6.24 -35.27 22.63
N VAL A 571 -6.45 -35.07 23.93
CA VAL A 571 -6.98 -33.81 24.48
C VAL A 571 -6.42 -33.62 25.89
N ALA A 572 -6.39 -32.39 26.42
CA ALA A 572 -6.07 -32.19 27.83
C ALA A 572 -7.00 -33.02 28.72
N LYS A 573 -6.46 -33.67 29.76
CA LYS A 573 -7.15 -34.68 30.57
C LYS A 573 -8.50 -34.24 31.13
N GLN A 574 -8.62 -32.96 31.52
CA GLN A 574 -9.88 -32.37 32.00
C GLN A 574 -11.01 -32.33 30.96
N HIS A 575 -10.72 -32.56 29.68
CA HIS A 575 -11.68 -32.59 28.58
C HIS A 575 -11.78 -33.98 27.92
N ALA A 576 -11.33 -35.04 28.59
CA ALA A 576 -11.37 -36.43 28.12
C ALA A 576 -12.74 -36.84 27.57
N ASP A 577 -13.81 -36.45 28.25
CA ASP A 577 -15.20 -36.79 27.88
C ASP A 577 -15.58 -36.28 26.49
N LEU A 578 -15.00 -35.17 26.03
CA LEU A 578 -15.25 -34.66 24.68
C LEU A 578 -14.79 -35.64 23.61
N MET A 579 -13.60 -36.23 23.78
CA MET A 579 -13.07 -37.21 22.84
C MET A 579 -13.81 -38.53 22.96
N ARG A 580 -14.15 -38.98 24.17
CA ARG A 580 -14.98 -40.19 24.36
C ARG A 580 -16.33 -40.08 23.66
N LYS A 581 -17.05 -38.96 23.82
CA LYS A 581 -18.31 -38.70 23.10
C LYS A 581 -18.13 -38.74 21.58
N THR A 582 -17.05 -38.14 21.07
CA THR A 582 -16.74 -38.11 19.64
C THR A 582 -16.42 -39.51 19.09
N VAL A 583 -15.60 -40.30 19.80
CA VAL A 583 -15.26 -41.68 19.42
C VAL A 583 -16.51 -42.58 19.44
N ASN A 584 -17.35 -42.46 20.47
CA ASN A 584 -18.61 -43.20 20.57
C ASN A 584 -19.61 -42.84 19.46
N ASP A 585 -19.65 -41.58 19.05
CA ASP A 585 -20.46 -41.18 17.90
C ASP A 585 -19.91 -41.76 16.60
N ILE A 586 -18.59 -41.71 16.36
CA ILE A 586 -17.97 -42.35 15.19
C ILE A 586 -18.24 -43.85 15.17
N TYR A 587 -18.14 -44.53 16.32
CA TYR A 587 -18.50 -45.94 16.47
C TYR A 587 -19.96 -46.19 16.05
N THR A 588 -20.88 -45.38 16.57
CA THR A 588 -22.31 -45.43 16.20
C THR A 588 -22.52 -45.22 14.68
N GLN A 589 -21.90 -44.17 14.12
CA GLN A 589 -22.06 -43.79 12.72
C GLN A 589 -21.35 -44.77 11.76
N THR A 590 -20.55 -45.69 12.27
CA THR A 590 -19.94 -46.82 11.55
C THR A 590 -20.59 -48.17 11.90
N GLY A 591 -21.83 -48.14 12.38
CA GLY A 591 -22.67 -49.34 12.58
C GLY A 591 -22.30 -50.14 13.84
N GLY A 592 -21.67 -49.47 14.81
CA GLY A 592 -21.45 -50.01 16.15
C GLY A 592 -22.75 -50.36 16.83
#